data_AF-A0A1I5N865-F1
#
_entry.id   AF-A0A1I5N865-F1
#
_cell.length_a   1.000
_cell.length_b   1.000
_cell.length_c   1.000
_cell.angle_alpha   90.00
_cell.angle_beta   90.00
_cell.angle_gamma   90.00
#
_symmetry.space_group_name_H-M   'P 1'
#
loop_
_entity.id
_entity.type
_entity.pdbx_description
1 polymer ?
#
loop_
_entity_poly.entity_id
_entity_poly.type
_entity_poly.pdbx_seq_one_letter_code
_entity_poly.pdbx_strand_id
1 'polypeptide(L)'
;MIPSEFENARFDNYQIESEVQHLLSNTMKAYLKLFKDSFDKKQNRDTGEKPNLGFIAEVGEQRIRSLPSADRSQIKHEKNSFGLGKTHLQVAASKWLMRQGYNTLLVSDISFMDELMQARRMDDGYEMLNKLLDKALNVNVLIWDDIGKSKPSEAKEGMYYKIINERYRANRPIVFSSNEDRGTLAERIGYAAASRLLGNCFEDHLIECVGQDWRLRKEKV
;
A
#
# COMPACT_ATOMS: atom_id res chain seq x y z
N MET A 1 1.40 9.80 -10.26
CA MET A 1 2.48 10.80 -10.17
C MET A 1 2.99 10.82 -8.74
N ILE A 2 4.31 10.86 -8.50
CA ILE A 2 4.86 10.95 -7.14
C ILE A 2 4.57 12.36 -6.60
N PRO A 3 3.97 12.52 -5.40
CA PRO A 3 3.80 13.84 -4.80
C PRO A 3 5.13 14.58 -4.66
N SER A 4 5.17 15.89 -4.89
CA SER A 4 6.41 16.70 -4.87
C SER A 4 7.19 16.56 -3.57
N GLU A 5 6.50 16.44 -2.43
CA GLU A 5 7.13 16.22 -1.12
C GLU A 5 7.94 14.91 -1.02
N PHE A 6 7.69 13.92 -1.89
CA PHE A 6 8.43 12.65 -1.95
C PHE A 6 9.34 12.55 -3.19
N GLU A 7 9.50 13.62 -3.96
CA GLU A 7 10.35 13.63 -5.16
C GLU A 7 11.81 13.28 -4.84
N ASN A 8 12.28 13.62 -3.64
CA ASN A 8 13.61 13.29 -3.14
C ASN A 8 13.66 12.07 -2.21
N ALA A 9 12.54 11.36 -2.00
CA ALA A 9 12.49 10.19 -1.12
C ALA A 9 13.42 9.07 -1.63
N ARG A 10 14.33 8.64 -0.76
CA ARG A 10 15.33 7.58 -0.96
C ARG A 10 15.53 6.79 0.35
N PHE A 11 16.17 5.63 0.28
CA PHE A 11 16.46 4.84 1.49
C PHE A 11 17.54 5.45 2.39
N ASP A 12 18.46 6.25 1.83
CA ASP A 12 19.57 6.88 2.54
C ASP A 12 19.15 8.13 3.34
N ASN A 13 18.08 8.81 2.91
CA ASN A 13 17.51 9.98 3.59
C ASN A 13 16.20 9.68 4.33
N TYR A 14 15.87 8.40 4.52
CA TYR A 14 14.76 7.99 5.37
C TYR A 14 15.15 8.19 6.84
N GLN A 15 14.37 9.00 7.56
CA GLN A 15 14.63 9.30 8.97
C GLN A 15 14.22 8.11 9.85
N ILE A 16 15.13 7.69 10.72
CA ILE A 16 14.90 6.59 11.65
C ILE A 16 15.15 7.06 13.07
N GLU A 17 14.08 7.14 13.84
CA GLU A 17 14.09 7.74 15.18
C GLU A 17 13.21 6.96 16.16
N SER A 18 12.66 5.83 15.70
CA SER A 18 11.80 4.92 16.45
C SER A 18 12.01 3.49 15.96
N GLU A 19 11.67 2.52 16.81
CA GLU A 19 11.76 1.09 16.48
C GLU A 19 10.88 0.72 15.28
N VAL A 20 9.67 1.31 15.18
CA VAL A 20 8.78 1.07 14.04
C VAL A 20 9.39 1.56 12.73
N GLN A 21 10.06 2.71 12.71
CA GLN A 21 10.74 3.19 11.50
C GLN A 21 11.92 2.28 11.11
N HIS A 22 12.66 1.76 12.09
CA HIS A 22 13.70 0.74 11.86
C HIS A 22 13.10 -0.53 11.23
N LEU A 23 12.01 -1.05 11.82
CA LEU A 23 11.31 -2.23 11.34
C LEU A 23 10.84 -2.05 9.90
N LEU A 24 10.11 -0.97 9.60
CA LEU A 24 9.59 -0.69 8.26
C LEU A 24 10.71 -0.58 7.21
N SER A 25 11.79 0.12 7.53
CA SER A 25 12.93 0.28 6.63
C SER A 25 13.64 -1.05 6.35
N ASN A 26 13.86 -1.86 7.39
CA ASN A 26 14.51 -3.16 7.27
C ASN A 26 13.64 -4.16 6.50
N THR A 27 12.34 -4.24 6.81
CA THR A 27 11.40 -5.10 6.11
C THR A 27 11.32 -4.74 4.63
N MET A 28 11.21 -3.46 4.28
CA MET A 28 11.20 -3.03 2.87
C MET A 28 12.50 -3.41 2.15
N LYS A 29 13.67 -3.19 2.77
CA LYS A 29 14.97 -3.55 2.16
C LYS A 29 15.13 -5.05 1.99
N ALA A 30 14.74 -5.84 2.99
CA ALA A 30 14.78 -7.30 2.92
C ALA A 30 13.85 -7.83 1.82
N TYR A 31 12.62 -7.32 1.77
CA TYR A 31 11.64 -7.62 0.74
C TYR A 31 12.19 -7.35 -0.68
N LEU A 32 12.79 -6.18 -0.92
CA LEU A 32 13.33 -5.82 -2.23
C LEU A 32 14.51 -6.71 -2.66
N LYS A 33 15.34 -7.13 -1.70
CA LYS A 33 16.43 -8.09 -1.96
C LYS A 33 15.87 -9.44 -2.39
N LEU A 34 14.89 -9.97 -1.63
CA LEU A 34 14.21 -11.22 -1.96
C LEU A 34 13.46 -11.16 -3.30
N PHE A 35 12.78 -10.04 -3.57
CA PHE A 35 12.07 -9.81 -4.83
C PHE A 35 13.01 -9.92 -6.02
N LYS A 36 14.19 -9.28 -5.96
CA LYS A 36 15.18 -9.37 -7.03
C LYS A 36 15.63 -10.82 -7.23
N ASP A 37 15.97 -11.50 -6.13
CA ASP A 37 16.45 -12.88 -6.18
C ASP A 37 15.39 -13.85 -6.73
N SER A 38 14.10 -13.63 -6.47
CA SER A 38 13.01 -14.49 -6.95
C SER A 38 12.55 -14.14 -8.36
N PHE A 39 12.45 -12.85 -8.70
CA PHE A 39 12.01 -12.38 -10.01
C PHE A 39 13.00 -12.78 -11.10
N ASP A 40 14.30 -12.64 -10.85
CA ASP A 40 15.35 -13.07 -11.80
C ASP A 40 15.37 -14.59 -12.01
N LYS A 41 14.89 -15.37 -11.04
CA LYS A 41 14.83 -16.85 -11.11
C LYS A 41 13.53 -17.39 -11.70
N LYS A 42 12.49 -16.55 -11.84
CA LYS A 42 11.14 -16.98 -12.22
C LYS A 42 10.78 -16.62 -13.65
N GLN A 43 11.14 -17.50 -14.56
CA GLN A 43 10.38 -17.69 -15.81
C GLN A 43 9.40 -18.86 -15.77
N ASN A 44 9.40 -19.74 -14.76
CA ASN A 44 8.49 -20.88 -14.71
C ASN A 44 8.40 -21.50 -13.30
N ARG A 45 7.26 -21.35 -12.61
CA ARG A 45 6.60 -22.27 -11.64
C ARG A 45 5.77 -21.51 -10.60
N ASP A 46 4.65 -22.13 -10.21
CA ASP A 46 3.89 -21.80 -9.02
C ASP A 46 4.69 -22.26 -7.79
N THR A 47 5.19 -21.32 -6.98
CA THR A 47 6.15 -21.61 -5.89
C THR A 47 5.56 -21.45 -4.50
N GLY A 48 4.25 -21.18 -4.37
CA GLY A 48 3.65 -20.81 -3.08
C GLY A 48 4.19 -19.49 -2.51
N GLU A 49 4.86 -18.69 -3.35
CA GLU A 49 5.35 -17.37 -2.95
C GLU A 49 4.19 -16.42 -2.69
N LYS A 50 4.30 -15.68 -1.58
CA LYS A 50 3.41 -14.62 -1.18
C LYS A 50 4.09 -13.26 -1.44
N PRO A 51 4.00 -12.73 -2.68
CA PRO A 51 4.82 -11.62 -3.14
C PRO A 51 4.41 -10.26 -2.58
N ASN A 52 3.30 -10.12 -1.85
CA ASN A 52 2.86 -8.81 -1.38
C ASN A 52 3.63 -8.38 -0.13
N LEU A 53 3.82 -7.06 0.00
CA LEU A 53 4.32 -6.40 1.21
C LEU A 53 3.28 -5.38 1.66
N GLY A 54 2.93 -5.40 2.95
CA GLY A 54 1.88 -4.55 3.51
C GLY A 54 2.29 -3.86 4.79
N PHE A 55 2.05 -2.55 4.89
CA PHE A 55 2.18 -1.78 6.13
C PHE A 55 0.80 -1.25 6.55
N ILE A 56 0.15 -1.91 7.50
CA ILE A 56 -1.21 -1.59 7.96
C ILE A 56 -1.19 -1.00 9.38
N ALA A 57 -2.29 -0.44 9.85
CA ALA A 57 -2.38 -0.02 11.24
C ALA A 57 -2.61 -1.21 12.16
N GLU A 58 -2.08 -1.15 13.39
CA GLU A 58 -2.46 -2.10 14.45
C GLU A 58 -3.94 -1.93 14.82
N VAL A 59 -4.41 -0.69 14.89
CA VAL A 59 -5.83 -0.34 15.12
C VAL A 59 -6.29 0.58 14.00
N GLY A 60 -7.34 0.16 13.30
CA GLY A 60 -7.80 0.87 12.11
C GLY A 60 -8.43 2.22 12.40
N GLU A 61 -8.23 3.17 11.49
CA GLU A 61 -8.80 4.51 11.56
C GLU A 61 -10.32 4.48 11.74
N GLN A 62 -11.05 3.59 11.05
CA GLN A 62 -12.51 3.48 11.25
C GLN A 62 -12.86 3.05 12.68
N ARG A 63 -12.10 2.11 13.24
CA ARG A 63 -12.32 1.64 14.62
C ARG A 63 -12.09 2.77 15.62
N ILE A 64 -11.04 3.57 15.42
CA ILE A 64 -10.77 4.74 16.27
C ILE A 64 -11.89 5.79 16.11
N ARG A 65 -12.37 6.03 14.89
CA ARG A 65 -13.47 6.97 14.61
C ARG A 65 -14.80 6.54 15.24
N SER A 66 -15.05 5.24 15.39
CA SER A 66 -16.28 4.72 16.00
C SER A 66 -16.28 4.77 17.54
N LEU A 67 -15.13 5.00 18.19
CA LEU A 67 -15.05 5.10 19.64
C LEU A 67 -15.87 6.29 20.20
N PRO A 68 -16.25 6.27 21.49
CA PRO A 68 -16.78 7.45 22.18
C PRO A 68 -15.82 8.64 22.09
N SER A 69 -16.35 9.86 21.96
CA SER A 69 -15.52 11.06 21.75
C SER A 69 -14.47 11.29 22.85
N ALA A 70 -14.76 10.87 24.09
CA ALA A 70 -13.85 10.97 25.22
C ALA A 70 -12.55 10.17 25.03
N ASP A 71 -12.64 9.00 24.40
CA ASP A 71 -11.52 8.06 24.28
C ASP A 71 -10.72 8.26 22.98
N ARG A 72 -11.36 8.87 21.96
CA ARG A 72 -10.78 9.02 20.61
C ARG A 72 -9.39 9.64 20.61
N SER A 73 -9.19 10.73 21.36
CA SER A 73 -7.93 11.47 21.32
C SER A 73 -6.78 10.65 21.90
N GLN A 74 -7.03 9.99 23.03
CA GLN A 74 -6.04 9.15 23.70
C GLN A 74 -5.69 7.94 22.83
N ILE A 75 -6.69 7.18 22.38
CA ILE A 75 -6.45 5.99 21.56
C ILE A 75 -5.80 6.36 20.23
N LYS A 76 -6.20 7.48 19.60
CA LYS A 76 -5.53 7.97 18.38
C LYS A 76 -4.05 8.24 18.62
N HIS A 77 -3.68 8.80 19.77
CA HIS A 77 -2.28 9.05 20.11
C HIS A 77 -1.51 7.75 20.36
N GLU A 78 -2.07 6.85 21.17
CA GLU A 78 -1.45 5.57 21.53
C GLU A 78 -1.34 4.59 20.36
N LYS A 79 -2.32 4.60 19.45
CA LYS A 79 -2.44 3.67 18.31
C LYS A 79 -2.21 4.36 16.97
N ASN A 80 -1.44 5.44 16.95
CA ASN A 80 -1.18 6.20 15.74
C ASN A 80 -0.42 5.38 14.69
N SER A 81 -0.91 5.39 13.45
CA SER A 81 -0.20 4.83 12.28
C SER A 81 0.26 5.92 11.31
N PHE A 82 -0.09 7.18 11.54
CA PHE A 82 0.24 8.29 10.65
C PHE A 82 1.67 8.80 10.87
N GLY A 83 2.30 9.31 9.81
CA GLY A 83 3.62 9.91 9.94
C GLY A 83 4.70 8.92 10.39
N LEU A 84 4.59 7.66 10.00
CA LEU A 84 5.63 6.64 10.24
C LEU A 84 6.57 6.47 9.05
N GLY A 85 6.36 7.21 7.95
CA GLY A 85 7.22 7.17 6.76
C GLY A 85 6.87 6.08 5.74
N LYS A 86 5.69 5.45 5.83
CA LYS A 86 5.20 4.41 4.89
C LYS A 86 5.29 4.85 3.42
N THR A 87 4.73 6.01 3.09
CA THR A 87 4.75 6.57 1.73
C THR A 87 6.18 6.88 1.25
N HIS A 88 7.06 7.38 2.13
CA HIS A 88 8.47 7.62 1.79
C HIS A 88 9.16 6.32 1.37
N LEU A 89 9.00 5.25 2.14
CA LEU A 89 9.56 3.93 1.84
C LEU A 89 9.00 3.35 0.54
N GLN A 90 7.70 3.49 0.30
CA GLN A 90 7.06 3.07 -0.96
C GLN A 90 7.62 3.82 -2.17
N VAL A 91 7.83 5.13 -2.08
CA VAL A 91 8.45 5.92 -3.16
C VAL A 91 9.92 5.54 -3.36
N ALA A 92 10.68 5.36 -2.27
CA ALA A 92 12.07 4.91 -2.33
C ALA A 92 12.19 3.52 -2.97
N ALA A 93 11.30 2.59 -2.61
CA ALA A 93 11.20 1.26 -3.19
C ALA A 93 10.88 1.33 -4.69
N SER A 94 9.90 2.15 -5.08
CA SER A 94 9.56 2.39 -6.49
C SER A 94 10.76 2.82 -7.31
N LYS A 95 11.48 3.85 -6.85
CA LYS A 95 12.68 4.36 -7.53
C LYS A 95 13.79 3.32 -7.59
N TRP A 96 13.98 2.55 -6.52
CA TRP A 96 14.97 1.48 -6.50
C TRP A 96 14.64 0.40 -7.54
N LEU A 97 13.39 -0.07 -7.58
CA LEU A 97 12.90 -1.07 -8.55
C LEU A 97 13.08 -0.58 -9.99
N MET A 98 12.71 0.67 -10.27
CA MET A 98 12.90 1.29 -11.59
C MET A 98 14.37 1.31 -12.01
N ARG A 99 15.29 1.61 -11.07
CA ARG A 99 16.75 1.56 -11.35
C ARG A 99 17.27 0.15 -11.59
N GLN A 100 16.58 -0.87 -11.11
CA GLN A 100 16.90 -2.28 -11.39
C GLN A 100 16.26 -2.78 -12.71
N GLY A 101 15.52 -1.93 -13.44
CA GLY A 101 14.88 -2.29 -14.72
C GLY A 101 13.45 -2.81 -14.59
N TYR A 102 12.88 -2.81 -13.39
CA TYR A 102 11.49 -3.21 -13.17
C TYR A 102 10.54 -2.05 -13.38
N ASN A 103 9.41 -2.29 -14.04
CA ASN A 103 8.36 -1.28 -14.15
C ASN A 103 7.48 -1.28 -12.87
N THR A 104 7.16 -0.08 -12.39
CA THR A 104 6.33 0.13 -11.21
C THR A 104 5.22 1.10 -11.51
N LEU A 105 4.07 0.92 -10.85
CA LEU A 105 3.00 1.92 -10.82
C LEU A 105 2.77 2.34 -9.37
N LEU A 106 3.02 3.61 -9.05
CA LEU A 106 2.67 4.19 -7.76
C LEU A 106 1.34 4.91 -7.86
N VAL A 107 0.37 4.51 -7.03
CA VAL A 107 -0.96 5.10 -6.93
C VAL A 107 -1.30 5.46 -5.49
N SER A 108 -2.00 6.58 -5.29
CA SER A 108 -2.73 6.85 -4.06
C SER A 108 -4.16 6.35 -4.21
N ASP A 109 -4.70 5.75 -3.17
CA ASP A 109 -6.00 5.10 -3.20
C ASP A 109 -7.14 6.02 -3.65
N ILE A 110 -7.25 7.22 -3.05
CA ILE A 110 -8.31 8.18 -3.39
C ILE A 110 -8.24 8.55 -4.87
N SER A 111 -7.09 9.05 -5.34
CA SER A 111 -6.95 9.57 -6.70
C SER A 111 -7.14 8.47 -7.73
N PHE A 112 -6.58 7.29 -7.51
CA PHE A 112 -6.67 6.19 -8.45
C PHE A 112 -8.08 5.62 -8.56
N MET A 113 -8.77 5.43 -7.43
CA MET A 113 -10.16 4.97 -7.46
C MET A 113 -11.08 6.01 -8.10
N ASP A 114 -10.86 7.30 -7.86
CA ASP A 114 -11.65 8.35 -8.49
C ASP A 114 -11.36 8.45 -10.00
N GLU A 115 -10.13 8.23 -10.45
CA GLU A 115 -9.76 8.17 -11.87
C GLU A 115 -10.43 6.98 -12.57
N LEU A 116 -10.40 5.79 -11.96
CA LEU A 116 -11.09 4.59 -12.46
C LEU A 116 -12.61 4.79 -12.54
N MET A 117 -13.19 5.41 -11.51
CA MET A 117 -14.63 5.70 -11.48
C MET A 117 -15.04 6.74 -12.52
N GLN A 118 -14.21 7.74 -12.78
CA GLN A 118 -14.41 8.70 -13.86
C GLN A 118 -14.31 8.03 -15.23
N ALA A 119 -13.24 7.27 -15.47
CA ALA A 119 -13.04 6.54 -16.72
C ALA A 119 -14.17 5.55 -17.02
N ARG A 120 -14.75 4.91 -15.99
CA ARG A 120 -15.93 4.02 -16.15
C ARG A 120 -17.20 4.75 -16.62
N ARG A 121 -17.29 6.07 -16.40
CA ARG A 121 -18.46 6.89 -16.78
C ARG A 121 -18.25 7.64 -18.08
N MET A 122 -17.06 7.59 -18.67
CA MET A 122 -16.77 8.21 -19.95
C MET A 122 -17.50 7.47 -21.07
N ASP A 123 -17.97 8.22 -22.07
CA ASP A 123 -18.55 7.67 -23.30
C ASP A 123 -17.46 7.45 -24.35
N ASP A 124 -16.44 6.67 -23.98
CA ASP A 124 -15.26 6.36 -24.79
C ASP A 124 -15.15 4.86 -25.08
N GLY A 125 -16.24 4.10 -24.89
CA GLY A 125 -16.23 2.65 -25.01
C GLY A 125 -15.32 1.94 -23.99
N TYR A 126 -15.04 2.56 -22.84
CA TYR A 126 -14.14 2.08 -21.79
C TYR A 126 -12.65 2.07 -22.17
N GLU A 127 -12.24 2.80 -23.20
CA GLU A 127 -10.84 2.86 -23.63
C GLU A 127 -9.91 3.34 -22.50
N MET A 128 -10.25 4.47 -21.88
CA MET A 128 -9.47 5.04 -20.78
C MET A 128 -9.44 4.10 -19.56
N LEU A 129 -10.58 3.48 -19.23
CA LEU A 129 -10.67 2.54 -18.12
C LEU A 129 -9.76 1.33 -18.36
N ASN A 130 -9.82 0.76 -19.56
CA ASN A 130 -8.99 -0.39 -19.93
C ASN A 130 -7.50 -0.03 -19.91
N LYS A 131 -7.12 1.17 -20.34
CA LYS A 131 -5.73 1.66 -20.28
C LYS A 131 -5.21 1.81 -18.84
N LEU A 132 -6.04 2.31 -17.93
CA LEU A 132 -5.68 2.42 -16.50
C LEU A 132 -5.54 1.05 -15.85
N LEU A 133 -6.48 0.16 -16.13
CA LEU A 133 -6.45 -1.22 -15.65
C LEU A 133 -5.25 -1.97 -16.20
N ASP A 134 -4.97 -1.88 -17.50
CA ASP A 134 -3.83 -2.54 -18.13
C ASP A 134 -2.52 -2.17 -17.43
N LYS A 135 -2.29 -0.88 -17.18
CA LYS A 135 -1.13 -0.40 -16.41
C LYS A 135 -1.08 -1.01 -15.01
N ALA A 136 -2.19 -0.95 -14.27
CA ALA A 136 -2.23 -1.45 -12.89
C ALA A 136 -2.09 -2.98 -12.79
N LEU A 137 -2.55 -3.71 -13.81
CA LEU A 137 -2.48 -5.17 -13.85
C LEU A 137 -1.12 -5.67 -14.35
N ASN A 138 -0.47 -4.95 -15.27
CA ASN A 138 0.70 -5.44 -16.00
C ASN A 138 2.07 -4.97 -15.49
N VAL A 139 2.15 -3.97 -14.61
CA VAL A 139 3.42 -3.64 -13.96
C VAL A 139 3.94 -4.77 -13.06
N ASN A 140 5.27 -4.91 -12.99
CA ASN A 140 5.98 -5.88 -12.17
C ASN A 140 5.59 -5.69 -10.70
N VAL A 141 5.55 -4.44 -10.24
CA VAL A 141 5.12 -4.11 -8.86
C VAL A 141 4.10 -2.96 -8.90
N LEU A 142 2.92 -3.21 -8.34
CA LEU A 142 1.94 -2.16 -8.06
C LEU A 142 2.19 -1.66 -6.64
N ILE A 143 2.43 -0.35 -6.49
CA ILE A 143 2.62 0.29 -5.19
C ILE A 143 1.38 1.11 -4.89
N TRP A 144 0.59 0.65 -3.92
CA TRP A 144 -0.71 1.20 -3.59
C TRP A 144 -0.68 1.86 -2.22
N ASP A 145 -0.52 3.19 -2.21
CA ASP A 145 -0.43 3.98 -1.00
C ASP A 145 -1.81 4.28 -0.41
N ASP A 146 -1.92 4.15 0.92
CA ASP A 146 -3.12 4.43 1.72
C ASP A 146 -4.37 3.65 1.22
N ILE A 147 -4.21 2.36 0.87
CA ILE A 147 -5.32 1.52 0.37
C ILE A 147 -6.50 1.50 1.35
N GLY A 148 -7.69 1.58 0.77
CA GLY A 148 -8.95 1.62 1.51
C GLY A 148 -9.38 3.03 1.90
N LYS A 149 -8.53 4.06 1.83
CA LYS A 149 -8.88 5.45 2.25
C LYS A 149 -10.03 6.08 1.47
N SER A 150 -10.26 5.67 0.23
CA SER A 150 -11.40 6.08 -0.61
C SER A 150 -12.72 5.68 0.04
N LYS A 151 -13.77 6.51 -0.09
CA LYS A 151 -15.10 6.18 0.45
C LYS A 151 -15.61 4.87 -0.20
N PRO A 152 -15.99 3.85 0.59
CA PRO A 152 -16.49 2.60 0.05
C PRO A 152 -17.75 2.80 -0.81
N SER A 153 -17.86 2.00 -1.85
CA SER A 153 -19.06 1.82 -2.67
C SER A 153 -18.96 0.49 -3.39
N GLU A 154 -20.09 -0.12 -3.76
CA GLU A 154 -20.09 -1.41 -4.49
C GLU A 154 -19.21 -1.38 -5.75
N ALA A 155 -19.25 -0.26 -6.48
CA ALA A 155 -18.43 -0.09 -7.67
C ALA A 155 -16.92 -0.03 -7.36
N LYS A 156 -16.53 0.60 -6.24
CA LYS A 156 -15.14 0.66 -5.79
C LYS A 156 -14.69 -0.69 -5.24
N GLU A 157 -15.50 -1.37 -4.45
CA GLU A 157 -15.24 -2.75 -4.00
C GLU A 157 -15.04 -3.72 -5.17
N GLY A 158 -15.89 -3.64 -6.19
CA GLY A 158 -15.72 -4.43 -7.42
C GLY A 158 -14.41 -4.13 -8.14
N MET A 159 -13.94 -2.87 -8.09
CA MET A 159 -12.67 -2.47 -8.70
C MET A 159 -11.46 -2.93 -7.90
N TYR A 160 -11.48 -2.82 -6.57
CA TYR A 160 -10.46 -3.42 -5.70
C TYR A 160 -10.35 -4.92 -5.96
N TYR A 161 -11.49 -5.63 -5.97
CA TYR A 161 -11.52 -7.05 -6.24
C TYR A 161 -10.92 -7.38 -7.60
N LYS A 162 -11.32 -6.68 -8.66
CA LYS A 162 -10.78 -6.89 -10.02
C LYS A 162 -9.25 -6.76 -10.04
N ILE A 163 -8.71 -5.66 -9.51
CA ILE A 163 -7.27 -5.39 -9.56
C ILE A 163 -6.49 -6.40 -8.70
N ILE A 164 -6.92 -6.61 -7.46
CA ILE A 164 -6.24 -7.50 -6.52
C ILE A 164 -6.33 -8.96 -6.99
N ASN A 165 -7.50 -9.41 -7.46
CA ASN A 165 -7.68 -10.79 -7.92
C ASN A 165 -6.85 -11.10 -9.16
N GLU A 166 -6.84 -10.23 -10.16
CA GLU A 166 -6.08 -10.49 -11.39
C GLU A 166 -4.57 -10.46 -11.13
N ARG A 167 -4.08 -9.56 -10.26
CA ARG A 167 -2.67 -9.58 -9.83
C ARG A 167 -2.35 -10.81 -8.99
N TYR A 168 -3.24 -11.23 -8.09
CA TYR A 168 -3.11 -12.47 -7.32
C TYR A 168 -2.97 -13.70 -8.24
N ARG A 169 -3.85 -13.84 -9.23
CA ARG A 169 -3.81 -14.94 -10.21
C ARG A 169 -2.56 -14.93 -11.07
N ALA A 170 -2.03 -13.75 -11.38
CA ALA A 170 -0.78 -13.57 -12.12
C ALA A 170 0.47 -13.65 -11.23
N ASN A 171 0.33 -13.90 -9.92
CA ASN A 171 1.39 -13.84 -8.92
C ASN A 171 2.21 -12.53 -9.00
N ARG A 172 1.53 -11.41 -9.24
CA ARG A 172 2.15 -10.08 -9.40
C ARG A 172 2.08 -9.28 -8.11
N PRO A 173 3.22 -8.86 -7.54
CA PRO A 173 3.28 -8.19 -6.25
C PRO A 173 2.45 -6.91 -6.15
N ILE A 174 1.85 -6.72 -4.97
CA ILE A 174 1.32 -5.44 -4.52
C ILE A 174 2.08 -5.03 -3.25
N VAL A 175 2.72 -3.87 -3.29
CA VAL A 175 3.32 -3.22 -2.11
C VAL A 175 2.35 -2.15 -1.64
N PHE A 176 1.75 -2.31 -0.46
CA PHE A 176 0.67 -1.43 -0.02
C PHE A 176 0.89 -0.88 1.40
N SER A 177 0.22 0.23 1.67
CA SER A 177 0.12 0.82 3.00
C SER A 177 -1.35 1.10 3.31
N SER A 178 -1.75 1.03 4.58
CA SER A 178 -3.10 1.44 5.00
C SER A 178 -3.06 2.02 6.42
N ASN A 179 -4.01 2.90 6.72
CA ASN A 179 -4.29 3.35 8.09
C ASN A 179 -5.45 2.57 8.73
N GLU A 180 -5.94 1.54 8.05
CA GLU A 180 -6.90 0.57 8.58
C GLU A 180 -6.17 -0.68 9.09
N ASP A 181 -6.77 -1.36 10.06
CA ASP A 181 -6.35 -2.69 10.51
C ASP A 181 -6.91 -3.77 9.56
N ARG A 182 -6.59 -5.05 9.77
CA ARG A 182 -7.04 -6.14 8.90
C ARG A 182 -8.56 -6.18 8.71
N GLY A 183 -9.32 -5.94 9.78
CA GLY A 183 -10.78 -6.03 9.77
C GLY A 183 -11.41 -4.83 9.06
N THR A 184 -11.04 -3.63 9.52
CA THR A 184 -11.51 -2.37 8.93
C THR A 184 -11.06 -2.20 7.48
N LEU A 185 -9.88 -2.69 7.09
CA LEU A 185 -9.47 -2.72 5.69
C LEU A 185 -10.39 -3.63 4.87
N ALA A 186 -10.73 -4.82 5.38
CA ALA A 186 -11.63 -5.75 4.70
C ALA A 186 -13.04 -5.19 4.50
N GLU A 187 -13.54 -4.43 5.47
CA GLU A 187 -14.81 -3.70 5.35
C GLU A 187 -14.78 -2.63 4.25
N ARG A 188 -13.60 -2.04 3.98
CA ARG A 188 -13.48 -0.92 3.03
C ARG A 188 -13.20 -1.34 1.59
N ILE A 189 -12.51 -2.46 1.39
CA ILE A 189 -12.15 -2.95 0.05
C ILE A 189 -12.92 -4.21 -0.37
N GLY A 190 -13.74 -4.75 0.54
CA GLY A 190 -14.47 -6.00 0.38
C GLY A 190 -13.67 -7.21 0.85
N TYR A 191 -14.34 -8.13 1.56
CA TYR A 191 -13.72 -9.31 2.18
C TYR A 191 -12.95 -10.19 1.19
N ALA A 192 -13.48 -10.39 -0.03
CA ALA A 192 -12.85 -11.24 -1.03
C ALA A 192 -11.55 -10.64 -1.60
N ALA A 193 -11.48 -9.31 -1.70
CA ALA A 193 -10.29 -8.59 -2.13
C ALA A 193 -9.24 -8.58 -1.00
N ALA A 194 -9.66 -8.26 0.23
CA ALA A 194 -8.78 -8.27 1.40
C ALA A 194 -8.18 -9.66 1.68
N SER A 195 -8.98 -10.73 1.55
CA SER A 195 -8.50 -12.11 1.70
C SER A 195 -7.33 -12.42 0.74
N ARG A 196 -7.43 -11.99 -0.53
CA ARG A 196 -6.35 -12.17 -1.52
C ARG A 196 -5.17 -11.24 -1.28
N LEU A 197 -5.43 -9.98 -0.92
CA LEU A 197 -4.38 -9.00 -0.66
C LEU A 197 -3.49 -9.43 0.52
N LEU A 198 -4.13 -9.70 1.67
CA LEU A 198 -3.47 -10.05 2.92
C LEU A 198 -2.96 -11.50 2.93
N GLY A 199 -3.73 -12.43 2.34
CA GLY A 199 -3.35 -13.84 2.25
C GLY A 199 -2.11 -14.08 1.41
N ASN A 200 -1.79 -13.13 0.51
CA ASN A 200 -0.62 -13.15 -0.36
C ASN A 200 0.57 -12.35 0.19
N CYS A 201 0.57 -12.05 1.50
CA CYS A 201 1.74 -11.61 2.27
C CYS A 201 2.28 -12.76 3.13
N PHE A 202 3.61 -12.91 3.21
CA PHE A 202 4.22 -13.67 4.31
C PHE A 202 4.03 -12.94 5.64
N GLU A 203 4.10 -13.66 6.76
CA GLU A 203 3.87 -13.09 8.10
C GLU A 203 4.87 -11.96 8.40
N ASP A 204 6.12 -12.09 7.97
CA ASP A 204 7.19 -11.08 8.12
C ASP A 204 7.10 -9.93 7.10
N HIS A 205 6.17 -10.00 6.15
CA HIS A 205 5.92 -8.99 5.13
C HIS A 205 4.62 -8.19 5.34
N LEU A 206 3.83 -8.51 6.38
CA LEU A 206 2.65 -7.74 6.76
C LEU A 206 2.85 -7.13 8.15
N ILE A 207 3.30 -5.87 8.16
CA ILE A 207 3.64 -5.16 9.40
C ILE A 207 2.46 -4.34 9.89
N GLU A 208 2.05 -4.61 11.12
CA GLU A 208 1.09 -3.80 11.87
C GLU A 208 1.85 -2.66 12.57
N CYS A 209 1.52 -1.43 12.18
CA CYS A 209 2.31 -0.25 12.49
C CYS A 209 1.65 0.57 13.60
N VAL A 210 2.44 0.90 14.62
CA VAL A 210 2.09 1.87 15.66
C VAL A 210 3.32 2.70 16.04
N GLY A 211 3.16 4.01 16.22
CA GLY A 211 4.24 4.88 16.64
C GLY A 211 3.86 6.36 16.64
N GLN A 212 4.77 7.21 17.08
CA GLN A 212 4.55 8.66 17.11
C GLN A 212 4.65 9.27 15.70
N ASP A 213 3.79 10.25 15.41
CA ASP A 213 3.83 10.96 14.13
C ASP A 213 5.08 11.85 14.04
N TRP A 214 5.98 11.52 13.11
CA TRP A 214 7.22 12.27 12.92
C TRP A 214 6.98 13.74 12.52
N ARG A 215 5.86 14.02 11.84
CA ARG A 215 5.52 15.36 11.31
C ARG A 215 5.14 16.34 12.41
N LEU A 216 4.72 15.82 13.58
CA LEU A 216 4.29 16.65 14.73
C LEU A 216 5.45 16.99 15.67
N ARG A 217 6.69 16.75 15.25
CA ARG A 217 7.84 17.20 16.01
C ARG A 217 7.86 18.73 16.07
N LYS A 218 7.93 19.26 17.29
CA LYS A 218 8.46 20.61 17.51
C LYS A 218 9.89 20.59 17.00
N GLU A 219 10.25 21.55 16.15
CA GLU A 219 11.64 21.76 15.74
C GLU A 219 12.51 21.71 17.00
N LYS A 220 13.55 20.87 16.98
CA LYS A 220 14.63 21.01 17.95
C LYS A 220 15.31 22.33 17.60
N VAL A 221 14.98 23.37 18.36
CA VAL A 221 15.75 24.64 18.43
C VAL A 221 17.19 24.32 18.82
#